data_AF-A0A0Z8MTX3-F1
#
_entry.id   AF-A0A0Z8MTX3-F1
#
_cell.length_a   1.000
_cell.length_b   1.000
_cell.length_c   1.000
_cell.angle_alpha   90.00
_cell.angle_beta   90.00
_cell.angle_gamma   90.00
#
_symmetry.space_group_name_H-M   'P 1'
#
loop_
_entity.id
_entity.type
_entity.pdbx_description
1 polymer ?
#
loop_
_entity_poly.entity_id
_entity_poly.type
_entity_poly.pdbx_seq_one_letter_code
_entity_poly.pdbx_strand_id
1 'polypeptide(L)'
;MDLKQLVKRKLKEFPRWCRVAVLHQDMIQVDENWTIKLFEFDPKDYKGKVHGWQREAPNEVNEILKAINTIAKPRYRAILIMSYISPDKIRTAEQTQRLGIAESTYYLAKNEALKEFAGQYRDGSLLQHLDS
;
A
#
# COMPACT_ATOMS: atom_id res chain seq x y z
N MET A 1 -18.30 -5.43 7.82
CA MET A 1 -17.33 -5.92 6.82
C MET A 1 -16.05 -6.30 7.57
N ASP A 2 -15.44 -7.47 7.30
CA ASP A 2 -14.23 -7.89 8.04
C ASP A 2 -13.05 -6.91 7.80
N LEU A 3 -12.27 -6.59 8.85
CA LEU A 3 -11.13 -5.66 8.78
C LEU A 3 -10.19 -6.01 7.64
N LYS A 4 -9.89 -7.30 7.46
CA LYS A 4 -8.99 -7.75 6.40
C LYS A 4 -9.54 -7.42 5.01
N GLN A 5 -10.85 -7.49 4.82
CA GLN A 5 -11.48 -7.11 3.55
C GLN A 5 -11.40 -5.60 3.32
N LEU A 6 -11.61 -4.79 4.37
CA LEU A 6 -11.47 -3.34 4.31
C LEU A 6 -10.04 -2.93 3.92
N VAL A 7 -9.04 -3.47 4.59
CA VAL A 7 -7.63 -3.20 4.30
C VAL A 7 -7.27 -3.63 2.87
N LYS A 8 -7.67 -4.84 2.47
CA LYS A 8 -7.44 -5.32 1.09
C LYS A 8 -8.10 -4.41 0.06
N ARG A 9 -9.30 -3.89 0.33
CA ARG A 9 -9.99 -2.95 -0.57
C ARG A 9 -9.19 -1.65 -0.67
N LYS A 10 -8.76 -1.08 0.46
CA LYS A 10 -7.96 0.15 0.48
C LYS A 10 -6.64 -0.01 -0.28
N LEU A 11 -5.88 -1.07 -0.03
CA LEU A 11 -4.65 -1.36 -0.77
C LEU A 11 -4.89 -1.56 -2.27
N LYS A 12 -6.01 -2.18 -2.67
CA LYS A 12 -6.39 -2.34 -4.09
C LYS A 12 -6.81 -1.03 -4.77
N GLU A 13 -7.05 0.05 -4.03
CA GLU A 13 -7.28 1.37 -4.62
C GLU A 13 -5.98 2.02 -5.10
N PHE A 14 -4.81 1.57 -4.61
CA PHE A 14 -3.52 2.17 -4.94
C PHE A 14 -3.30 2.36 -6.46
N PRO A 15 -3.53 1.36 -7.32
CA PRO A 15 -3.36 1.55 -8.76
C PRO A 15 -4.32 2.57 -9.37
N ARG A 16 -5.54 2.66 -8.84
CA ARG A 16 -6.53 3.65 -9.27
C ARG A 16 -6.05 5.05 -8.90
N TRP A 17 -5.56 5.25 -7.68
CA TRP A 17 -5.06 6.53 -7.21
C TRP A 17 -3.84 6.99 -8.02
N CYS A 18 -2.90 6.09 -8.31
CA CYS A 18 -1.79 6.36 -9.22
C CYS A 18 -2.27 6.86 -10.59
N ARG A 19 -3.25 6.19 -11.20
CA ARG A 19 -3.81 6.59 -12.50
C ARG A 19 -4.47 7.98 -12.46
N VAL A 20 -5.21 8.29 -11.40
CA VAL A 20 -5.87 9.60 -11.23
C VAL A 20 -4.83 10.70 -11.05
N ALA A 21 -3.76 10.39 -10.30
CA ALA A 21 -2.68 11.30 -10.01
C ALA A 21 -1.64 11.41 -11.15
N VAL A 22 -1.76 10.58 -12.20
CA VAL A 22 -0.75 10.44 -13.28
C VAL A 22 0.63 10.08 -12.70
N LEU A 23 0.64 9.26 -11.66
CA LEU A 23 1.86 8.73 -11.03
C LEU A 23 2.15 7.34 -11.59
N HIS A 24 3.39 7.14 -12.01
CA HIS A 24 3.87 5.95 -12.70
C HIS A 24 4.36 4.91 -11.69
N GLN A 25 3.66 3.77 -11.58
CA GLN A 25 4.01 2.70 -10.63
C GLN A 25 5.34 2.01 -10.96
N ASP A 26 5.71 1.99 -12.23
CA ASP A 26 6.98 1.51 -12.75
C ASP A 26 8.17 2.35 -12.27
N MET A 27 7.93 3.58 -11.82
CA MET A 27 8.96 4.46 -11.23
C MET A 27 9.11 4.29 -9.72
N ILE A 28 8.36 3.37 -9.09
CA ILE A 28 8.45 3.13 -7.65
C ILE A 28 9.81 2.53 -7.32
N GLN A 29 10.57 3.26 -6.51
CA GLN A 29 11.87 2.84 -6.01
C GLN A 29 11.71 2.23 -4.61
N VAL A 30 12.26 1.04 -4.43
CA VAL A 30 12.23 0.29 -3.17
C VAL A 30 13.67 -0.03 -2.76
N ASP A 31 14.04 0.31 -1.53
CA ASP A 31 15.37 0.03 -0.99
C ASP A 31 15.51 -1.43 -0.48
N GLU A 32 16.71 -1.78 -0.01
CA GLU A 32 17.02 -3.11 0.55
C GLU A 32 16.16 -3.49 1.78
N ASN A 33 15.65 -2.49 2.51
CA ASN A 33 14.81 -2.67 3.68
C ASN A 33 13.32 -2.68 3.34
N TRP A 34 12.95 -2.69 2.06
CA TRP A 34 11.58 -2.60 1.59
C TRP A 34 10.89 -1.28 1.98
N THR A 35 11.66 -0.19 2.02
CA THR A 35 11.16 1.18 2.14
C THR A 35 10.95 1.76 0.75
N ILE A 36 9.81 2.40 0.54
CA ILE A 36 9.40 2.98 -0.72
C ILE A 36 9.74 4.48 -0.73
N LYS A 37 10.39 4.98 -1.78
CA LYS A 37 10.52 6.43 -1.97
C LYS A 37 9.13 7.02 -2.27
N LEU A 38 8.71 8.01 -1.49
CA LEU A 38 7.43 8.69 -1.70
C LEU A 38 7.48 9.55 -2.97
N PHE A 39 6.32 9.76 -3.59
CA PHE A 39 6.22 10.65 -4.74
C PHE A 39 6.35 12.10 -4.30
N GLU A 40 7.18 12.86 -5.01
CA GLU A 40 7.26 14.31 -4.90
C GLU A 40 6.33 14.91 -5.97
N PHE A 41 5.50 15.89 -5.59
CA PHE A 41 4.58 16.55 -6.52
C PHE A 41 4.26 17.97 -6.02
N ASP A 42 3.94 18.89 -6.93
CA ASP A 42 3.41 20.21 -6.57
C ASP A 42 1.88 20.15 -6.47
N PRO A 43 1.26 20.48 -5.33
CA PRO A 43 -0.20 20.57 -5.22
C PRO A 43 -0.85 21.48 -6.28
N LYS A 44 -0.12 22.45 -6.84
CA LYS A 44 -0.60 23.32 -7.93
C LYS A 44 -0.91 22.55 -9.21
N ASP A 45 -0.18 21.47 -9.51
CA ASP A 45 -0.38 20.66 -10.71
C ASP A 45 -1.78 20.01 -10.76
N TYR A 46 -2.40 19.87 -9.58
CA TYR A 46 -3.70 19.25 -9.42
C TYR A 46 -4.85 20.27 -9.26
N LYS A 47 -4.58 21.57 -9.13
CA LYS A 47 -5.63 22.59 -8.92
C LYS A 47 -6.68 22.62 -10.03
N GLY A 48 -6.30 22.31 -11.27
CA GLY A 48 -7.19 22.30 -12.43
C GLY A 48 -8.13 21.08 -12.51
N LYS A 49 -8.02 20.09 -11.62
CA LYS A 49 -8.95 18.95 -11.62
C LYS A 49 -10.34 19.39 -11.18
N VAL A 50 -11.38 18.88 -11.84
CA VAL A 50 -12.78 19.25 -11.60
C VAL A 50 -13.22 18.87 -10.18
N HIS A 51 -12.93 17.64 -9.76
CA HIS A 51 -13.40 17.14 -8.47
C HIS A 51 -12.32 17.18 -7.39
N GLY A 52 -12.71 17.50 -6.16
CA GLY A 52 -11.80 17.56 -5.00
C GLY A 52 -11.03 16.27 -4.77
N TRP A 53 -11.69 15.11 -4.90
CA TRP A 53 -11.04 13.81 -4.72
C TRP A 53 -9.92 13.54 -5.74
N GLN A 54 -9.95 14.15 -6.92
CA GLN A 54 -8.87 14.04 -7.90
C GLN A 54 -7.66 14.88 -7.50
N ARG A 55 -7.88 15.97 -6.76
CA ARG A 55 -6.81 16.84 -6.23
C ARG A 55 -6.06 16.17 -5.10
N GLU A 56 -6.76 15.36 -4.31
CA GLU A 56 -6.20 14.57 -3.21
C GLU A 56 -5.59 13.23 -3.63
N ALA A 57 -5.73 12.83 -4.90
CA ALA A 57 -5.21 11.56 -5.39
C ALA A 57 -3.71 11.34 -5.10
N PRO A 58 -2.79 12.29 -5.35
CA PRO A 58 -1.37 12.08 -5.03
C PRO A 58 -1.10 11.99 -3.52
N ASN A 59 -1.88 12.72 -2.69
CA ASN A 59 -1.84 12.57 -1.23
C ASN A 59 -2.25 11.15 -0.84
N GLU A 60 -3.36 10.63 -1.38
CA GLU A 60 -3.85 9.29 -1.08
C GLU A 60 -2.86 8.19 -1.49
N VAL A 61 -2.15 8.34 -2.62
CA VAL A 61 -1.03 7.46 -3.00
C VAL A 61 0.04 7.48 -1.90
N ASN A 62 0.52 8.65 -1.53
CA ASN A 62 1.58 8.77 -0.52
C ASN A 62 1.14 8.29 0.87
N GLU A 63 -0.12 8.45 1.26
CA GLU A 63 -0.63 7.94 2.54
C GLU A 63 -0.61 6.40 2.60
N ILE A 64 -0.94 5.72 1.50
CA ILE A 64 -0.79 4.26 1.42
C ILE A 64 0.69 3.85 1.54
N LEU A 65 1.59 4.53 0.83
CA LEU A 65 3.02 4.22 0.86
C LEU A 65 3.65 4.50 2.24
N LYS A 66 3.31 5.63 2.87
CA LYS A 66 3.73 5.96 4.23
C LYS A 66 3.30 4.89 5.22
N ALA A 67 2.02 4.48 5.18
CA ALA A 67 1.51 3.44 6.06
C ALA A 67 2.26 2.11 5.91
N ILE A 68 2.67 1.74 4.68
CA ILE A 68 3.54 0.59 4.45
C ILE A 68 4.93 0.85 5.05
N ASN A 69 5.56 1.99 4.79
CA ASN A 69 6.90 2.30 5.28
C ASN A 69 7.01 2.30 6.81
N THR A 70 5.95 2.69 7.53
CA THR A 70 5.91 2.69 9.00
C THR A 70 5.84 1.28 9.60
N ILE A 71 5.55 0.24 8.81
CA ILE A 71 5.56 -1.14 9.28
C ILE A 71 6.98 -1.56 9.65
N ALA A 72 7.17 -1.90 10.93
CA ALA A 72 8.49 -2.16 11.50
C ALA A 72 9.21 -3.32 10.81
N LYS A 73 8.50 -4.40 10.47
CA LYS A 73 9.08 -5.62 9.90
C LYS A 73 9.30 -5.47 8.38
N PRO A 74 10.54 -5.51 7.87
CA PRO A 74 10.82 -5.43 6.43
C PRO A 74 10.08 -6.50 5.61
N ARG A 75 9.94 -7.72 6.15
CA ARG A 75 9.20 -8.81 5.50
C ARG A 75 7.72 -8.46 5.27
N TYR A 76 7.10 -7.73 6.19
CA TYR A 76 5.70 -7.37 6.07
C TYR A 76 5.52 -6.29 5.00
N ARG A 77 6.45 -5.32 4.95
CA ARG A 77 6.54 -4.34 3.86
C ARG A 77 6.69 -5.03 2.50
N ALA A 78 7.64 -5.96 2.39
CA ALA A 78 7.88 -6.75 1.18
C ALA A 78 6.61 -7.45 0.67
N ILE A 79 5.89 -8.12 1.56
CA ILE A 79 4.64 -8.83 1.22
C ILE A 79 3.59 -7.86 0.67
N LEU A 80 3.39 -6.70 1.31
CA LEU A 80 2.42 -5.71 0.86
C LEU A 80 2.82 -5.07 -0.47
N ILE A 81 4.11 -4.72 -0.62
CA ILE A 81 4.65 -4.14 -1.85
C ILE A 81 4.42 -5.08 -3.03
N MET A 82 4.90 -6.33 -2.93
CA MET A 82 4.75 -7.30 -4.01
C MET A 82 3.29 -7.68 -4.31
N SER A 83 2.40 -7.57 -3.33
CA SER A 83 0.99 -7.95 -3.48
C SER A 83 0.09 -6.84 -4.04
N TYR A 84 0.41 -5.57 -3.77
CA TYR A 84 -0.52 -4.46 -3.98
C TYR A 84 0.09 -3.22 -4.63
N ILE A 85 1.41 -3.05 -4.57
CA ILE A 85 2.10 -1.83 -5.03
C ILE A 85 2.85 -2.07 -6.34
N SER A 86 3.47 -3.24 -6.48
CA SER A 86 4.16 -3.61 -7.72
C SER A 86 3.22 -3.55 -8.92
N PRO A 87 3.65 -2.96 -10.06
CA PRO A 87 2.82 -2.90 -11.27
C PRO A 87 2.55 -4.30 -11.83
N ASP A 88 3.51 -5.21 -11.66
CA ASP A 88 3.39 -6.59 -12.06
C ASP A 88 2.70 -7.44 -11.01
N LYS A 89 1.81 -8.32 -11.47
CA LYS A 89 1.16 -9.31 -10.59
C LYS A 89 2.14 -10.43 -10.24
N ILE A 90 2.81 -10.29 -9.10
CA ILE A 90 3.72 -11.31 -8.57
C ILE A 90 2.90 -12.41 -7.88
N ARG A 91 3.03 -13.67 -8.33
CA ARG A 91 2.28 -14.80 -7.79
C ARG A 91 2.76 -15.16 -6.38
N THR A 92 1.88 -15.70 -5.53
CA THR A 92 2.25 -16.11 -4.15
C THR A 92 3.48 -17.03 -4.13
N ALA A 93 3.54 -18.04 -5.00
CA ALA A 93 4.68 -18.97 -5.07
C ALA A 93 6.01 -18.25 -5.36
N GLU A 94 5.96 -17.24 -6.22
CA GLU A 94 7.12 -16.41 -6.54
C GLU A 94 7.50 -15.49 -5.35
N GLN A 95 6.51 -14.91 -4.67
CA GLN A 95 6.76 -14.12 -3.46
C GLN A 95 7.39 -14.97 -2.34
N THR A 96 6.89 -16.19 -2.10
CA THR A 96 7.46 -17.10 -1.10
C THR A 96 8.88 -17.49 -1.43
N GLN A 97 9.18 -17.73 -2.71
CA GLN A 97 10.53 -18.01 -3.20
C GLN A 97 11.46 -16.82 -2.98
N ARG A 98 11.05 -15.61 -3.40
CA ARG A 98 11.82 -14.37 -3.20
C ARG A 98 12.10 -14.06 -1.73
N LEU A 99 11.17 -14.42 -0.83
CA LEU A 99 11.29 -14.21 0.61
C LEU A 99 12.02 -15.35 1.35
N GLY A 100 12.28 -16.49 0.68
CA GLY A 100 12.87 -17.66 1.30
C GLY A 100 12.03 -18.25 2.44
N ILE A 101 10.69 -18.20 2.35
CA ILE A 101 9.79 -18.69 3.40
C ILE A 101 8.78 -19.71 2.86
N ALA A 102 8.33 -20.60 3.75
CA ALA A 102 7.21 -21.50 3.47
C ALA A 102 5.90 -20.73 3.23
N GLU A 103 5.01 -21.32 2.42
CA GLU A 103 3.73 -20.71 2.09
C GLU A 103 2.82 -20.50 3.31
N SER A 104 2.82 -21.44 4.27
CA SER A 104 2.09 -21.28 5.54
C SER A 104 2.55 -20.06 6.33
N THR A 105 3.88 -19.88 6.44
CA THR A 105 4.50 -18.71 7.07
C THR A 105 4.15 -17.42 6.32
N TYR A 106 4.09 -17.46 4.99
CA TYR A 106 3.70 -16.32 4.17
C TYR A 106 2.27 -15.87 4.47
N TYR A 107 1.28 -16.77 4.55
CA TYR A 107 -0.10 -16.38 4.82
C TYR A 107 -0.27 -15.79 6.23
N LEU A 108 0.44 -16.34 7.23
CA LEU A 108 0.46 -15.77 8.57
C LEU A 108 1.08 -14.37 8.57
N ALA A 109 2.26 -14.21 7.95
CA ALA A 109 2.93 -12.93 7.82
C ALA A 109 2.09 -11.90 7.05
N LYS A 110 1.41 -12.30 5.99
CA LYS A 110 0.50 -11.45 5.22
C LYS A 110 -0.69 -10.98 6.05
N ASN A 111 -1.28 -11.88 6.84
CA ASN A 111 -2.39 -11.51 7.72
C ASN A 111 -1.97 -10.49 8.78
N GLU A 112 -0.79 -10.66 9.38
CA GLU A 112 -0.25 -9.68 10.33
C GLU A 112 0.14 -8.36 9.65
N ALA A 113 0.75 -8.41 8.47
CA ALA A 113 1.05 -7.22 7.69
C ALA A 113 -0.19 -6.37 7.37
N LEU A 114 -1.32 -7.02 7.04
CA LEU A 114 -2.59 -6.32 6.81
C LEU A 114 -3.14 -5.67 8.09
N LYS A 115 -2.97 -6.29 9.25
CA LYS A 115 -3.37 -5.70 10.54
C LYS A 115 -2.49 -4.51 10.91
N GLU A 116 -1.17 -4.67 10.78
CA GLU A 116 -0.22 -3.59 11.06
C GLU A 116 -0.49 -2.39 10.13
N PHE A 117 -0.70 -2.62 8.83
CA PHE A 117 -1.11 -1.56 7.89
C PHE A 117 -2.37 -0.83 8.35
N ALA A 118 -3.38 -1.54 8.85
CA ALA A 118 -4.61 -0.92 9.32
C ALA A 118 -4.38 0.08 10.46
N GLY A 119 -3.46 -0.22 11.37
CA GLY A 119 -3.06 0.68 12.46
C GLY A 119 -2.22 1.86 11.99
N GLN A 120 -1.41 1.68 10.93
CA GLN A 120 -0.55 2.76 10.41
C GLN A 120 -1.26 3.69 9.43
N TYR A 121 -2.30 3.22 8.73
CA TYR A 121 -2.99 4.04 7.74
C TYR A 121 -3.86 5.11 8.42
N ARG A 122 -3.42 6.37 8.29
CA ARG A 122 -4.07 7.57 8.87
C ARG A 122 -4.48 7.35 10.32
N ASP A 123 -3.47 7.07 11.15
CA ASP A 123 -3.61 6.90 12.60
C ASP A 123 -4.71 5.90 12.99
N GLY A 124 -4.79 4.78 12.27
CA GLY A 124 -5.73 3.71 12.59
C GLY A 124 -7.15 3.92 12.07
N SER A 125 -7.39 4.85 11.13
CA SER A 125 -8.73 5.12 10.59
C SER A 125 -9.50 3.89 10.08
N LEU A 126 -8.80 2.85 9.61
CA LEU A 126 -9.42 1.60 9.17
C LEU A 126 -9.90 0.70 10.32
N LEU A 127 -9.41 0.91 11.54
CA LEU A 127 -9.83 0.18 12.73
C LEU A 127 -11.15 0.72 13.29
N GLN A 128 -11.42 2.01 13.11
CA GLN A 128 -12.64 2.67 13.61
C GLN A 128 -13.93 2.10 13.01
N HIS A 129 -13.85 1.49 11.82
CA HIS A 129 -14.97 0.84 11.15
C HIS A 129 -15.36 -0.54 11.71
N LEU A 130 -14.70 -1.01 12.78
CA LEU A 130 -15.07 -2.24 13.47
C LEU A 130 -16.06 -2.01 14.62
N ASP A 131 -16.16 -0.77 15.10
CA ASP A 131 -16.98 -0.39 16.26
C ASP A 131 -18.28 0.34 15.87
N SER A 132 -18.65 0.35 14.58
CA SER A 132 -19.87 1.00 14.03
C SER A 132 -20.86 0.03 13.42
#